data_AF-A0A537AT12-F1
#
_entry.id   AF-A0A537AT12-F1
#
_cell.length_a   1.000
_cell.length_b   1.000
_cell.length_c   1.000
_cell.angle_alpha   90.00
_cell.angle_beta   90.00
_cell.angle_gamma   90.00
#
_symmetry.space_group_name_H-M   'P 1'
#
loop_
_entity.id
_entity.type
_entity.pdbx_description
1 polymer ?
#
loop_
_entity_poly.entity_id
_entity_poly.type
_entity_poly.pdbx_seq_one_letter_code
_entity_poly.pdbx_strand_id
1 'polypeptide(L)'
;RFGVAPHSLRAVSPAMLKDLLDGLSAVDRKAPIHIHLAEQIKEVNDCLTWSEQRPVEWLLSNMPVDSRWCLAHCTHISQSEAEKLSASGAVVGLCPTTEGNLGDGIFPFSRFREKRGRWGIGGDSHVSQTPVEELRWLEYVQRLVARRRNIAASPVQPSVGATLWREAAAGGAQALARPMGAIAPGMRADLVVLNPEHINLVGRNGDGLLDALLFAGDGQMVKHVMVGGKWIVRDGRHPDEAVIAARYRQVKKQLYSAL
;
A
#
# COMPACT_ATOMS: atom_id res chain seq x y z
N ARG A 1 15.18 8.05 8.75
CA ARG A 1 15.45 8.26 7.31
C ARG A 1 14.26 8.97 6.69
N PHE A 2 14.51 9.93 5.81
CA PHE A 2 13.49 10.59 4.99
C PHE A 2 13.51 9.98 3.58
N GLY A 3 12.45 10.18 2.80
CA GLY A 3 12.36 9.80 1.39
C GLY A 3 12.00 11.00 0.52
N VAL A 4 11.99 10.80 -0.78
CA VAL A 4 11.51 11.80 -1.75
C VAL A 4 10.30 11.26 -2.49
N ALA A 5 9.41 12.16 -2.90
CA ALA A 5 8.20 11.82 -3.63
C ALA A 5 7.97 12.80 -4.78
N PRO A 6 8.73 12.72 -5.90
CA PRO A 6 8.33 13.41 -7.12
C PRO A 6 6.91 12.96 -7.48
N HIS A 7 6.03 13.91 -7.82
CA HIS A 7 4.60 13.63 -7.89
C HIS A 7 4.27 12.52 -8.91
N SER A 8 4.58 12.74 -10.19
CA SER A 8 4.34 11.78 -11.28
C SER A 8 5.16 12.16 -12.52
N LEU A 9 5.25 11.30 -13.52
CA LEU A 9 5.90 11.62 -14.80
C LEU A 9 5.25 12.80 -15.55
N ARG A 10 4.01 13.15 -15.19
CA ARG A 10 3.30 14.33 -15.72
C ARG A 10 3.77 15.64 -15.09
N ALA A 11 4.30 15.58 -13.87
CA ALA A 11 4.60 16.75 -13.04
C ALA A 11 6.10 17.03 -12.87
N VAL A 12 6.97 16.08 -13.26
CA VAL A 12 8.42 16.27 -13.24
C VAL A 12 9.01 15.89 -14.59
N SER A 13 9.95 16.70 -15.08
CA SER A 13 10.68 16.37 -16.31
C SER A 13 11.72 15.26 -16.06
N PRO A 14 12.18 14.56 -17.11
CA PRO A 14 13.24 13.55 -16.97
C PRO A 14 14.53 14.09 -16.33
N ALA A 15 14.91 15.33 -16.68
CA ALA A 15 16.09 15.99 -16.12
C ALA A 15 15.91 16.26 -14.62
N MET A 16 14.76 16.81 -14.20
CA MET A 16 14.46 17.05 -12.79
C MET A 16 14.45 15.76 -11.98
N LEU A 17 13.90 14.68 -12.54
CA LEU A 17 13.89 13.38 -11.87
C LEU A 17 15.32 12.84 -11.70
N LYS A 18 16.15 12.92 -12.74
CA LYS A 18 17.55 12.51 -12.66
C LYS A 18 18.34 13.32 -11.63
N ASP A 19 18.23 14.64 -11.66
CA ASP A 19 18.91 15.54 -10.72
C ASP A 19 18.49 15.26 -9.26
N LEU A 20 17.19 14.98 -9.03
CA LEU A 20 16.68 14.56 -7.73
C LEU A 20 17.31 13.24 -7.26
N LEU A 21 17.41 12.24 -8.15
CA LEU A 21 17.97 10.93 -7.83
C LEU A 21 19.48 11.00 -7.54
N ASP A 22 20.21 11.80 -8.31
CA ASP A 22 21.64 12.04 -8.14
C ASP A 22 21.90 12.76 -6.79
N GLY A 23 21.15 13.83 -6.52
CA GLY A 23 21.22 14.56 -5.25
C GLY A 23 20.83 13.68 -4.05
N LEU A 24 19.76 12.90 -4.15
CA LEU A 24 19.35 11.99 -3.08
C LEU A 24 20.41 10.92 -2.82
N SER A 25 21.01 10.36 -3.86
CA SER A 25 22.03 9.32 -3.74
C SER A 25 23.35 9.85 -3.15
N ALA A 26 23.64 11.15 -3.31
CA ALA A 26 24.74 11.80 -2.60
C ALA A 26 24.49 11.94 -1.10
N VAL A 27 23.23 12.08 -0.67
CA VAL A 27 22.84 12.26 0.74
C VAL A 27 22.57 10.94 1.45
N ASP A 28 21.74 10.07 0.88
CA ASP A 28 21.38 8.75 1.42
C ASP A 28 20.99 7.78 0.30
N ARG A 29 21.93 6.89 -0.06
CA ARG A 29 21.73 5.83 -1.07
C ARG A 29 20.64 4.82 -0.72
N LYS A 30 20.10 4.83 0.49
CA LYS A 30 19.03 3.93 0.95
C LYS A 30 17.72 4.69 1.23
N ALA A 31 17.63 5.96 0.85
CA ALA A 31 16.39 6.73 0.94
C ALA A 31 15.34 6.21 -0.06
N PRO A 32 14.10 5.98 0.41
CA PRO A 32 13.04 5.51 -0.46
C PRO A 32 12.59 6.63 -1.41
N ILE A 33 12.13 6.22 -2.58
CA ILE A 33 11.66 7.09 -3.67
C ILE A 33 10.23 6.67 -3.99
N HIS A 34 9.29 7.60 -3.95
CA HIS A 34 7.88 7.35 -4.24
C HIS A 34 7.45 8.14 -5.48
N ILE A 35 6.59 7.58 -6.33
CA ILE A 35 6.04 8.29 -7.50
C ILE A 35 4.68 7.70 -7.88
N HIS A 36 3.71 8.54 -8.26
CA HIS A 36 2.46 8.07 -8.87
C HIS A 36 2.74 7.64 -10.31
N LEU A 37 2.26 6.46 -10.69
CA LEU A 37 2.60 5.88 -11.99
C LEU A 37 1.51 4.97 -12.53
N ALA A 38 1.12 5.19 -13.79
CA ALA A 38 0.14 4.38 -14.52
C ALA A 38 -1.19 4.17 -13.77
N GLU A 39 -1.61 5.17 -13.00
CA GLU A 39 -2.88 5.20 -12.25
C GLU A 39 -4.09 5.24 -13.19
N GLN A 40 -4.03 6.10 -14.21
CA GLN A 40 -5.15 6.43 -15.11
C GLN A 40 -4.82 6.12 -16.58
N ILE A 41 -5.80 5.65 -17.37
CA ILE A 41 -5.65 5.41 -18.82
C ILE A 41 -5.21 6.69 -19.55
N LYS A 42 -5.67 7.86 -19.10
CA LYS A 42 -5.22 9.13 -19.67
C LYS A 42 -3.72 9.32 -19.53
N GLU A 43 -3.13 9.02 -18.37
CA GLU A 43 -1.67 9.11 -18.19
C GLU A 43 -0.94 8.16 -19.13
N VAL A 44 -1.45 6.94 -19.30
CA VAL A 44 -0.87 5.96 -20.23
C VAL A 44 -0.86 6.49 -21.66
N ASN A 45 -1.99 7.03 -22.13
CA ASN A 45 -2.11 7.55 -23.50
C ASN A 45 -1.23 8.78 -23.71
N ASP A 46 -1.23 9.71 -22.75
CA ASP A 46 -0.42 10.92 -22.82
C ASP A 46 1.09 10.57 -22.84
N CYS A 47 1.52 9.58 -22.05
CA CYS A 47 2.92 9.10 -22.04
C CYS A 47 3.32 8.42 -23.35
N LEU A 48 2.41 7.63 -23.95
CA LEU A 48 2.60 7.04 -25.26
C LEU A 48 2.72 8.11 -26.35
N THR A 49 1.88 9.15 -26.33
CA THR A 49 1.99 10.27 -27.27
C THR A 49 3.31 11.04 -27.10
N TRP A 50 3.77 11.21 -25.87
CA TRP A 50 4.99 11.98 -25.58
C TRP A 50 6.28 11.22 -25.89
N SER A 51 6.33 9.91 -25.64
CA SER A 51 7.59 9.13 -25.64
C SER A 51 7.53 7.80 -26.39
N GLU A 52 6.38 7.45 -26.96
CA GLU A 52 6.09 6.14 -27.57
C GLU A 52 6.19 4.96 -26.58
N GLN A 53 6.37 5.25 -25.29
CA GLN A 53 6.47 4.27 -24.22
C GLN A 53 5.35 4.47 -23.20
N ARG A 54 4.94 3.36 -22.59
CA ARG A 54 4.01 3.39 -21.44
C ARG A 54 4.73 3.92 -20.19
N PRO A 55 4.02 4.44 -19.17
CA PRO A 55 4.67 5.07 -18.01
C PRO A 55 5.67 4.17 -17.28
N VAL A 56 5.33 2.90 -17.04
CA VAL A 56 6.22 1.96 -16.34
C VAL A 56 7.40 1.57 -17.23
N GLU A 57 7.14 1.30 -18.51
CA GLU A 57 8.20 1.04 -19.48
C GLU A 57 9.20 2.19 -19.60
N TRP A 58 8.70 3.42 -19.67
CA TRP A 58 9.54 4.61 -19.71
C TRP A 58 10.40 4.74 -18.45
N LEU A 59 9.78 4.62 -17.27
CA LEU A 59 10.52 4.76 -16.01
C LEU A 59 11.63 3.70 -15.89
N LEU A 60 11.32 2.43 -16.18
CA LEU A 60 12.28 1.33 -16.09
C LEU A 60 13.43 1.45 -17.12
N SER A 61 13.17 2.07 -18.27
CA SER A 61 14.19 2.23 -19.33
C SER A 61 15.09 3.44 -19.10
N ASN A 62 14.63 4.45 -18.36
CA ASN A 62 15.31 5.73 -18.22
C ASN A 62 15.86 5.99 -16.81
N MET A 63 15.37 5.29 -15.78
CA MET A 63 15.77 5.48 -14.38
C MET A 63 16.24 4.16 -13.76
N PRO A 64 17.20 4.22 -12.80
CA PRO A 64 17.67 3.03 -12.08
C PRO A 64 16.65 2.59 -11.02
N VAL A 65 15.52 2.03 -11.47
CA VAL A 65 14.47 1.54 -10.59
C VAL A 65 14.96 0.27 -9.88
N ASP A 66 14.98 0.34 -8.55
CA ASP A 66 15.45 -0.73 -7.67
C ASP A 66 14.55 -0.87 -6.43
N SER A 67 15.01 -1.63 -5.44
CA SER A 67 14.28 -1.85 -4.18
C SER A 67 13.96 -0.62 -3.33
N ARG A 68 14.50 0.56 -3.64
CA ARG A 68 14.18 1.83 -2.96
C ARG A 68 12.86 2.42 -3.43
N TRP A 69 12.37 1.99 -4.59
CA TRP A 69 11.21 2.59 -5.23
C TRP A 69 9.91 2.01 -4.70
N CYS A 70 8.95 2.90 -4.47
CA CYS A 70 7.55 2.59 -4.29
C CYS A 70 6.76 3.28 -5.41
N LEU A 71 6.21 2.50 -6.34
CA LEU A 71 5.42 3.01 -7.46
C LEU A 71 3.96 2.92 -7.06
N ALA A 72 3.34 4.07 -6.79
CA ALA A 72 1.95 4.13 -6.37
C ALA A 72 1.03 3.79 -7.56
N HIS A 73 -0.03 3.03 -7.26
CA HIS A 73 -1.07 2.53 -8.16
C HIS A 73 -0.58 1.45 -9.12
N CYS A 74 0.11 1.84 -10.20
CA CYS A 74 0.47 0.93 -11.31
C CYS A 74 -0.73 0.13 -11.84
N THR A 75 -1.93 0.72 -11.78
CA THR A 75 -3.21 0.09 -12.15
C THR A 75 -3.19 -0.41 -13.59
N HIS A 76 -2.64 0.39 -14.50
CA HIS A 76 -2.63 0.11 -15.93
C HIS A 76 -1.26 -0.35 -16.42
N ILE A 77 -0.86 -1.55 -15.99
CA ILE A 77 0.36 -2.19 -16.47
C ILE A 77 0.06 -3.36 -17.40
N SER A 78 0.88 -3.47 -18.44
CA SER A 78 0.85 -4.57 -19.40
C SER A 78 1.49 -5.84 -18.83
N GLN A 79 1.45 -6.90 -19.66
CA GLN A 79 2.15 -8.14 -19.36
C GLN A 79 3.64 -7.90 -19.08
N SER A 80 4.33 -7.31 -20.05
CA SER A 80 5.77 -7.08 -19.96
C SER A 80 6.14 -6.15 -18.80
N GLU A 81 5.37 -5.09 -18.55
CA GLU A 81 5.63 -4.16 -17.45
C GLU A 81 5.55 -4.84 -16.08
N ALA A 82 4.55 -5.70 -15.83
CA ALA A 82 4.44 -6.41 -14.56
C ALA A 82 5.63 -7.34 -14.30
N GLU A 83 6.16 -8.00 -15.35
CA GLU A 83 7.31 -8.89 -15.26
C GLU A 83 8.60 -8.11 -14.97
N LYS A 84 8.87 -7.06 -15.74
CA LYS A 84 10.04 -6.19 -15.53
C LYS A 84 9.98 -5.51 -14.16
N LEU A 85 8.81 -5.03 -13.75
CA LEU A 85 8.61 -4.39 -12.46
C LEU A 85 8.84 -5.37 -11.30
N SER A 86 8.33 -6.60 -11.39
CA SER A 86 8.59 -7.64 -10.39
C SER A 86 10.09 -7.95 -10.24
N ALA A 87 10.84 -7.92 -11.36
CA ALA A 87 12.28 -8.16 -11.36
C ALA A 87 13.11 -7.00 -10.79
N SER A 88 12.62 -5.76 -10.87
CA SER A 88 13.32 -4.56 -10.35
C SER A 88 13.51 -4.57 -8.81
N GLY A 89 12.64 -5.31 -8.10
CA GLY A 89 12.60 -5.31 -6.65
C GLY A 89 11.87 -4.10 -6.04
N ALA A 90 11.35 -3.16 -6.84
CA ALA A 90 10.49 -2.09 -6.39
C ALA A 90 9.20 -2.61 -5.74
N VAL A 91 8.59 -1.79 -4.89
CA VAL A 91 7.27 -2.04 -4.30
C VAL A 91 6.21 -1.34 -5.13
N VAL A 92 5.09 -2.01 -5.39
CA VAL A 92 3.87 -1.35 -5.88
C VAL A 92 3.01 -0.96 -4.67
N GLY A 93 2.73 0.34 -4.52
CA GLY A 93 1.85 0.86 -3.48
C GLY A 93 0.41 0.85 -3.98
N LEU A 94 -0.39 -0.11 -3.54
CA LEU A 94 -1.78 -0.27 -3.97
C LEU A 94 -2.72 0.51 -3.05
N CYS A 95 -3.71 1.19 -3.61
CA CYS A 95 -4.70 1.95 -2.86
C CYS A 95 -6.14 1.55 -3.24
N PRO A 96 -6.55 0.27 -3.09
CA PRO A 96 -7.80 -0.26 -3.64
C PRO A 96 -9.06 0.57 -3.36
N THR A 97 -9.20 1.14 -2.17
CA THR A 97 -10.40 1.93 -1.84
C THR A 97 -10.42 3.28 -2.54
N THR A 98 -9.26 3.94 -2.69
CA THR A 98 -9.15 5.18 -3.47
C THR A 98 -9.26 4.88 -4.96
N GLU A 99 -8.58 3.85 -5.46
CA GLU A 99 -8.63 3.43 -6.86
C GLU A 99 -10.07 3.06 -7.28
N GLY A 100 -10.81 2.39 -6.39
CA GLY A 100 -12.23 2.12 -6.57
C GLY A 100 -13.11 3.37 -6.51
N ASN A 101 -12.78 4.35 -5.67
CA ASN A 101 -13.50 5.62 -5.57
C ASN A 101 -13.29 6.52 -6.79
N LEU A 102 -12.06 6.60 -7.29
CA LEU A 102 -11.68 7.40 -8.46
C LEU A 102 -12.00 6.72 -9.78
N GLY A 103 -12.26 5.40 -9.74
CA GLY A 103 -12.58 4.62 -10.94
C GLY A 103 -11.35 4.36 -11.81
N ASP A 104 -10.18 4.19 -11.20
CA ASP A 104 -8.91 3.96 -11.90
C ASP A 104 -8.93 2.64 -12.67
N GLY A 105 -9.32 1.56 -12.00
CA GLY A 105 -9.33 0.21 -12.57
C GLY A 105 -8.91 -0.85 -11.57
N ILE A 106 -8.41 -1.98 -12.09
CA ILE A 106 -8.03 -3.14 -11.28
C ILE A 106 -6.59 -3.52 -11.61
N PHE A 107 -5.70 -3.39 -10.62
CA PHE A 107 -4.32 -3.87 -10.72
C PHE A 107 -4.27 -5.39 -11.00
N PRO A 108 -3.39 -5.89 -11.89
CA PRO A 108 -3.28 -7.32 -12.21
C PRO A 108 -2.56 -8.12 -11.10
N PHE A 109 -3.18 -8.16 -9.91
CA PHE A 109 -2.59 -8.61 -8.66
C PHE A 109 -2.09 -10.06 -8.70
N SER A 110 -2.93 -11.01 -9.11
CA SER A 110 -2.55 -12.45 -9.15
C SER A 110 -1.27 -12.65 -9.96
N ARG A 111 -1.21 -12.03 -11.14
CA ARG A 111 -0.10 -12.19 -12.08
C ARG A 111 1.17 -11.51 -11.58
N PHE A 112 1.06 -10.33 -11.00
CA PHE A 112 2.20 -9.64 -10.38
C PHE A 112 2.76 -10.46 -9.21
N ARG A 113 1.88 -11.00 -8.37
CA ARG A 113 2.26 -11.85 -7.23
C ARG A 113 2.88 -13.18 -7.65
N GLU A 114 2.37 -13.84 -8.69
CA GLU A 114 2.97 -15.05 -9.27
C GLU A 114 4.42 -14.83 -9.73
N LYS A 115 4.76 -13.62 -10.17
CA LYS A 115 6.12 -13.20 -10.51
C LYS A 115 6.94 -12.72 -9.32
N ARG A 116 6.42 -12.91 -8.09
CA ARG A 116 7.04 -12.47 -6.81
C ARG A 116 7.23 -10.96 -6.73
N GLY A 117 6.37 -10.20 -7.41
CA GLY A 117 6.32 -8.74 -7.27
C GLY A 117 6.05 -8.33 -5.83
N ARG A 118 6.68 -7.24 -5.39
CA ARG A 118 6.54 -6.72 -4.02
C ARG A 118 5.48 -5.64 -4.00
N TRP A 119 4.62 -5.64 -3.00
CA TRP A 119 3.50 -4.73 -2.93
C TRP A 119 3.16 -4.38 -1.48
N GLY A 120 2.56 -3.21 -1.30
CA GLY A 120 2.01 -2.73 -0.03
C GLY A 120 0.66 -2.06 -0.25
N ILE A 121 0.05 -1.59 0.83
CA ILE A 121 -1.21 -0.83 0.76
C ILE A 121 -1.02 0.61 1.25
N GLY A 122 -1.80 1.53 0.70
CA GLY A 122 -1.92 2.92 1.14
C GLY A 122 -3.38 3.35 1.21
N GLY A 123 -3.70 4.25 2.15
CA GLY A 123 -5.06 4.81 2.27
C GLY A 123 -5.30 6.04 1.37
N ASP A 124 -4.24 6.58 0.75
CA ASP A 124 -4.26 7.66 -0.25
C ASP A 124 -5.25 8.82 0.02
N SER A 125 -6.39 8.88 -0.67
CA SER A 125 -7.38 9.96 -0.51
C SER A 125 -8.14 9.92 0.83
N HIS A 126 -7.95 8.84 1.60
CA HIS A 126 -8.54 8.60 2.91
C HIS A 126 -10.07 8.46 2.93
N VAL A 127 -10.68 8.13 1.79
CA VAL A 127 -12.11 7.72 1.71
C VAL A 127 -12.40 6.47 2.53
N SER A 128 -11.39 5.59 2.67
CA SER A 128 -11.31 4.58 3.73
C SER A 128 -10.03 4.79 4.55
N GLN A 129 -10.06 4.33 5.80
CA GLN A 129 -8.97 4.52 6.77
C GLN A 129 -8.62 3.22 7.51
N THR A 130 -8.91 2.07 6.90
CA THR A 130 -8.64 0.77 7.51
C THR A 130 -7.89 -0.16 6.56
N PRO A 131 -6.77 -0.77 7.00
CA PRO A 131 -6.06 -1.75 6.18
C PRO A 131 -6.91 -3.00 5.91
N VAL A 132 -7.92 -3.26 6.73
CA VAL A 132 -8.86 -4.37 6.52
C VAL A 132 -9.62 -4.18 5.22
N GLU A 133 -10.10 -2.96 4.94
CA GLU A 133 -10.88 -2.69 3.75
C GLU A 133 -9.99 -2.71 2.50
N GLU A 134 -8.79 -2.13 2.57
CA GLU A 134 -7.81 -2.19 1.47
C GLU A 134 -7.52 -3.65 1.06
N LEU A 135 -7.13 -4.50 2.02
CA LEU A 135 -6.76 -5.90 1.73
C LEU A 135 -7.98 -6.73 1.30
N ARG A 136 -9.14 -6.50 1.92
CA ARG A 136 -10.38 -7.20 1.55
C ARG A 136 -10.77 -6.88 0.12
N TRP A 137 -10.77 -5.61 -0.27
CA TRP A 137 -11.13 -5.20 -1.63
C TRP A 137 -10.07 -5.58 -2.65
N LEU A 138 -8.78 -5.52 -2.30
CA LEU A 138 -7.72 -6.05 -3.15
C LEU A 138 -7.99 -7.49 -3.54
N GLU A 139 -8.42 -8.35 -2.63
CA GLU A 139 -8.81 -9.72 -2.95
C GLU A 139 -10.16 -9.79 -3.70
N TYR A 140 -11.18 -9.06 -3.23
CA TYR A 140 -12.55 -9.19 -3.76
C TYR A 140 -12.66 -8.76 -5.22
N VAL A 141 -12.00 -7.67 -5.64
CA VAL A 141 -12.05 -7.25 -7.05
C VAL A 141 -11.44 -8.32 -7.97
N GLN A 142 -10.39 -9.01 -7.52
CA GLN A 142 -9.77 -10.09 -8.27
C GLN A 142 -10.68 -11.30 -8.35
N ARG A 143 -11.37 -11.64 -7.24
CA ARG A 143 -12.38 -12.72 -7.22
C ARG A 143 -13.52 -12.44 -8.20
N LEU A 144 -14.00 -11.20 -8.25
CA LEU A 144 -15.08 -10.78 -9.14
C LEU A 144 -14.66 -10.90 -10.61
N VAL A 145 -13.47 -10.39 -10.96
CA VAL A 145 -12.92 -10.47 -12.32
C VAL A 145 -12.69 -11.93 -12.74
N ALA A 146 -12.02 -12.73 -11.88
CA ALA A 146 -11.64 -14.10 -12.19
C ALA A 146 -12.76 -15.13 -12.00
N ARG A 147 -13.90 -14.72 -11.40
CA ARG A 147 -15.01 -15.59 -10.96
C ARG A 147 -14.53 -16.80 -10.16
N ARG A 148 -13.52 -16.59 -9.32
CA ARG A 148 -12.86 -17.63 -8.50
C ARG A 148 -12.60 -17.10 -7.10
N ARG A 149 -12.47 -18.01 -6.14
CA ARG A 149 -12.17 -17.69 -4.73
C ARG A 149 -10.68 -17.89 -4.45
N ASN A 150 -10.21 -17.31 -3.35
CA ASN A 150 -8.87 -17.52 -2.80
C ASN A 150 -7.74 -17.16 -3.77
N ILE A 151 -7.79 -15.97 -4.37
CA ILE A 151 -6.82 -15.53 -5.38
C ILE A 151 -5.41 -15.41 -4.79
N ALA A 152 -5.28 -14.86 -3.59
CA ALA A 152 -3.97 -14.77 -2.92
C ALA A 152 -3.48 -16.09 -2.30
N ALA A 153 -4.26 -17.17 -2.29
CA ALA A 153 -3.83 -18.44 -1.68
C ALA A 153 -2.78 -19.17 -2.54
N SER A 154 -2.03 -20.07 -1.91
CA SER A 154 -1.10 -21.01 -2.58
C SER A 154 -1.06 -22.35 -1.86
N PRO A 155 -0.54 -23.44 -2.46
CA PRO A 155 -0.42 -24.73 -1.80
C PRO A 155 0.40 -24.69 -0.50
N VAL A 156 1.42 -23.81 -0.43
CA VAL A 156 2.30 -23.67 0.75
C VAL A 156 1.77 -22.68 1.79
N GLN A 157 0.84 -21.81 1.40
CA GLN A 157 0.20 -20.84 2.27
C GLN A 157 -1.26 -20.69 1.81
N PRO A 158 -2.18 -21.53 2.33
CA PRO A 158 -3.57 -21.53 1.90
C PRO A 158 -4.41 -20.40 2.51
N SER A 159 -3.94 -19.73 3.57
CA SER A 159 -4.63 -18.58 4.15
C SER A 159 -4.42 -17.34 3.29
N VAL A 160 -5.52 -16.85 2.74
CA VAL A 160 -5.56 -15.60 1.97
C VAL A 160 -5.25 -14.43 2.90
N GLY A 161 -5.85 -14.40 4.08
CA GLY A 161 -5.69 -13.30 5.02
C GLY A 161 -4.25 -13.20 5.52
N ALA A 162 -3.62 -14.33 5.84
CA ALA A 162 -2.22 -14.34 6.27
C ALA A 162 -1.26 -13.94 5.15
N THR A 163 -1.54 -14.35 3.92
CA THR A 163 -0.80 -13.90 2.73
C THR A 163 -0.86 -12.39 2.59
N LEU A 164 -2.07 -11.83 2.50
CA LEU A 164 -2.29 -10.41 2.25
C LEU A 164 -1.66 -9.55 3.35
N TRP A 165 -1.86 -9.93 4.61
CA TRP A 165 -1.33 -9.17 5.74
C TRP A 165 0.20 -9.15 5.76
N ARG A 166 0.84 -10.32 5.61
CA ARG A 166 2.30 -10.44 5.71
C ARG A 166 3.02 -9.82 4.52
N GLU A 167 2.50 -10.03 3.31
CA GLU A 167 3.08 -9.44 2.10
C GLU A 167 2.95 -7.91 2.12
N ALA A 168 1.77 -7.37 2.45
CA ALA A 168 1.55 -5.93 2.57
C ALA A 168 2.43 -5.30 3.67
N ALA A 169 2.58 -5.95 4.82
CA ALA A 169 3.44 -5.49 5.90
C ALA A 169 4.92 -5.45 5.50
N ALA A 170 5.39 -6.47 4.78
CA ALA A 170 6.76 -6.53 4.27
C ALA A 170 7.00 -5.46 3.19
N GLY A 171 6.10 -5.31 2.22
CA GLY A 171 6.21 -4.29 1.18
C GLY A 171 6.11 -2.87 1.73
N GLY A 172 5.20 -2.61 2.68
CA GLY A 172 5.10 -1.32 3.37
C GLY A 172 6.36 -0.97 4.16
N ALA A 173 6.96 -1.93 4.85
CA ALA A 173 8.24 -1.74 5.55
C ALA A 173 9.38 -1.39 4.59
N GLN A 174 9.45 -2.06 3.43
CA GLN A 174 10.41 -1.73 2.38
C GLN A 174 10.16 -0.33 1.82
N ALA A 175 8.92 -0.01 1.43
CA ALA A 175 8.55 1.29 0.86
C ALA A 175 8.86 2.46 1.79
N LEU A 176 8.73 2.26 3.11
CA LEU A 176 9.07 3.28 4.12
C LEU A 176 10.54 3.23 4.56
N ALA A 177 11.31 2.24 4.10
CA ALA A 177 12.69 1.97 4.51
C ALA A 177 12.86 1.96 6.04
N ARG A 178 11.98 1.24 6.75
CA ARG A 178 11.98 1.10 8.22
C ARG A 178 12.08 -0.36 8.64
N PRO A 179 12.80 -0.68 9.74
CA PRO A 179 12.87 -2.03 10.28
C PRO A 179 11.56 -2.37 10.97
N MET A 180 10.53 -2.73 10.22
CA MET A 180 9.19 -3.06 10.71
C MET A 180 8.53 -4.09 9.77
N GLY A 181 7.23 -4.36 9.96
CA GLY A 181 6.49 -5.30 9.11
C GLY A 181 6.64 -6.77 9.52
N ALA A 182 7.43 -7.05 10.56
CA ALA A 182 7.57 -8.38 11.15
C ALA A 182 7.86 -8.28 12.66
N ILE A 183 7.46 -9.31 13.41
CA ILE A 183 7.79 -9.47 14.83
C ILE A 183 9.06 -10.31 14.91
N ALA A 184 10.22 -9.65 14.98
CA ALA A 184 11.53 -10.31 15.05
C ALA A 184 12.55 -9.42 15.77
N PRO A 185 13.60 -9.99 16.38
CA PRO A 185 14.71 -9.21 16.91
C PRO A 185 15.30 -8.24 15.86
N GLY A 186 15.58 -7.01 16.28
CA GLY A 186 16.08 -5.94 15.39
C GLY A 186 14.99 -5.14 14.67
N MET A 187 13.72 -5.57 14.72
CA MET A 187 12.59 -4.77 14.23
C MET A 187 12.05 -3.82 15.31
N ARG A 188 11.49 -2.69 14.87
CA ARG A 188 10.75 -1.75 15.72
C ARG A 188 9.52 -2.46 16.29
N ALA A 189 9.27 -2.28 17.59
CA ALA A 189 8.11 -2.84 18.26
C ALA A 189 6.81 -2.10 17.86
N ASP A 190 6.30 -2.45 16.68
CA ASP A 190 5.02 -2.00 16.14
C ASP A 190 4.06 -3.20 16.11
N LEU A 191 3.04 -3.16 16.95
CA LEU A 191 2.17 -4.31 17.19
C LEU A 191 0.71 -3.88 17.18
N VAL A 192 -0.14 -4.74 16.62
CA VAL A 192 -1.60 -4.67 16.74
C VAL A 192 -2.05 -5.85 17.57
N VAL A 193 -2.86 -5.60 18.60
CA VAL A 193 -3.44 -6.63 19.44
C VAL A 193 -4.93 -6.72 19.12
N LEU A 194 -5.38 -7.89 18.70
CA LEU A 194 -6.79 -8.16 18.46
C LEU A 194 -7.55 -8.43 19.77
N ASN A 195 -8.85 -8.12 19.80
CA ASN A 195 -9.72 -8.42 20.93
C ASN A 195 -10.10 -9.91 20.94
N PRO A 196 -9.57 -10.75 21.86
CA PRO A 196 -9.85 -12.19 21.84
C PRO A 196 -11.33 -12.52 22.10
N GLU A 197 -12.06 -11.62 22.76
CA GLU A 197 -13.50 -11.78 23.05
C GLU A 197 -14.40 -11.39 21.87
N HIS A 198 -13.83 -10.93 20.76
CA HIS A 198 -14.62 -10.55 19.60
C HIS A 198 -15.29 -11.80 18.99
N ILE A 199 -16.60 -11.75 18.77
CA ILE A 199 -17.41 -12.93 18.38
C ILE A 199 -16.85 -13.67 17.15
N ASN A 200 -16.37 -12.92 16.15
CA ASN A 200 -15.80 -13.48 14.92
C ASN A 200 -14.38 -14.09 15.09
N LEU A 201 -13.73 -13.91 16.25
CA LEU A 201 -12.42 -14.49 16.57
C LEU A 201 -12.52 -15.72 17.50
N VAL A 202 -13.68 -15.94 18.14
CA VAL A 202 -13.89 -17.10 19.01
C VAL A 202 -13.59 -18.41 18.26
N GLY A 203 -12.70 -19.23 18.82
CA GLY A 203 -12.29 -20.52 18.24
C GLY A 203 -11.34 -20.43 17.03
N ARG A 204 -10.92 -19.23 16.62
CA ARG A 204 -9.92 -19.03 15.55
C ARG A 204 -8.51 -19.06 16.11
N ASN A 205 -7.60 -19.72 15.39
CA ASN A 205 -6.19 -19.85 15.78
C ASN A 205 -5.28 -19.64 14.57
N GLY A 206 -4.01 -19.29 14.83
CA GLY A 206 -2.98 -19.15 13.79
C GLY A 206 -3.42 -18.20 12.66
N ASP A 207 -3.20 -18.63 11.42
CA ASP A 207 -3.55 -17.84 10.22
C ASP A 207 -5.07 -17.60 10.07
N GLY A 208 -5.90 -18.45 10.69
CA GLY A 208 -7.35 -18.25 10.74
C GLY A 208 -7.79 -16.98 11.47
N LEU A 209 -6.94 -16.41 12.33
CA LEU A 209 -7.17 -15.09 12.95
C LEU A 209 -7.06 -13.96 11.91
N LEU A 210 -6.11 -14.06 10.99
CA LEU A 210 -5.93 -13.06 9.92
C LEU A 210 -7.03 -13.19 8.85
N ASP A 211 -7.47 -14.41 8.54
CA ASP A 211 -8.65 -14.61 7.71
C ASP A 211 -9.90 -13.99 8.33
N ALA A 212 -10.12 -14.21 9.63
CA ALA A 212 -11.26 -13.62 10.35
C ALA A 212 -11.17 -12.09 10.43
N LEU A 213 -10.00 -11.54 10.75
CA LEU A 213 -9.76 -10.10 10.74
C LEU A 213 -10.11 -9.48 9.38
N LEU A 214 -9.59 -10.06 8.31
CA LEU A 214 -9.73 -9.45 6.99
C LEU A 214 -11.10 -9.68 6.36
N PHE A 215 -11.71 -10.85 6.52
CA PHE A 215 -12.96 -11.17 5.82
C PHE A 215 -14.22 -11.11 6.69
N ALA A 216 -14.09 -11.04 8.02
CA ALA A 216 -15.19 -10.90 8.97
C ALA A 216 -15.02 -9.72 9.95
N GLY A 217 -13.95 -8.94 9.85
CA GLY A 217 -13.72 -7.77 10.71
C GLY A 217 -14.65 -6.60 10.41
N ASP A 218 -15.04 -5.90 11.46
CA ASP A 218 -16.02 -4.80 11.50
C ASP A 218 -15.45 -3.51 12.14
N GLY A 219 -14.12 -3.41 12.24
CA GLY A 219 -13.41 -2.27 12.83
C GLY A 219 -13.22 -2.32 14.35
N GLN A 220 -13.95 -3.18 15.08
CA GLN A 220 -13.86 -3.29 16.54
C GLN A 220 -12.92 -4.41 17.01
N MET A 221 -12.39 -5.21 16.07
CA MET A 221 -11.47 -6.29 16.37
C MET A 221 -10.10 -5.82 16.88
N VAL A 222 -9.68 -4.59 16.59
CA VAL A 222 -8.39 -4.06 17.08
C VAL A 222 -8.59 -3.47 18.46
N LYS A 223 -7.91 -4.04 19.46
CA LYS A 223 -8.00 -3.62 20.86
C LYS A 223 -6.88 -2.68 21.28
N HIS A 224 -5.64 -2.99 20.89
CA HIS A 224 -4.48 -2.19 21.24
C HIS A 224 -3.56 -1.98 20.05
N VAL A 225 -2.88 -0.83 20.01
CA VAL A 225 -1.85 -0.52 19.03
C VAL A 225 -0.62 0.01 19.75
N MET A 226 0.52 -0.60 19.48
CA MET A 226 1.84 -0.18 19.91
C MET A 226 2.64 0.32 18.71
N VAL A 227 3.36 1.43 18.87
CA VAL A 227 4.32 1.95 17.88
C VAL A 227 5.62 2.29 18.57
N GLY A 228 6.73 1.73 18.10
CA GLY A 228 8.06 1.95 18.67
C GLY A 228 8.15 1.61 20.16
N GLY A 229 7.45 0.58 20.62
CA GLY A 229 7.42 0.18 22.03
C GLY A 229 6.46 0.99 22.90
N LYS A 230 5.73 1.96 22.34
CA LYS A 230 4.79 2.82 23.07
C LYS A 230 3.36 2.47 22.71
N TRP A 231 2.52 2.24 23.72
CA TRP A 231 1.09 2.06 23.52
C TRP A 231 0.45 3.39 23.13
N ILE A 232 -0.03 3.47 21.88
CA ILE A 232 -0.72 4.65 21.34
C ILE A 232 -2.24 4.49 21.33
N VAL A 233 -2.73 3.25 21.30
CA VAL A 233 -4.15 2.91 21.44
C VAL A 233 -4.29 1.83 22.50
N ARG A 234 -5.17 2.05 23.47
CA ARG A 234 -5.54 1.10 24.52
C ARG A 234 -7.05 0.96 24.60
N ASP A 235 -7.54 -0.28 24.63
CA ASP A 235 -8.97 -0.60 24.67
C ASP A 235 -9.79 0.16 23.61
N GLY A 236 -9.25 0.21 22.39
CA GLY A 236 -9.85 0.88 21.24
C GLY A 236 -9.76 2.41 21.28
N ARG A 237 -9.07 3.03 22.24
CA ARG A 237 -9.02 4.48 22.42
C ARG A 237 -7.61 5.06 22.31
N HIS A 238 -7.50 6.18 21.61
CA HIS A 238 -6.29 7.01 21.61
C HIS A 238 -6.42 8.09 22.70
N PRO A 239 -5.39 8.36 23.53
CA PRO A 239 -5.49 9.29 24.65
C PRO A 239 -5.96 10.70 24.24
N ASP A 240 -5.53 11.17 23.07
CA ASP A 240 -5.88 12.49 22.55
C ASP A 240 -7.11 12.50 21.62
N GLU A 241 -7.83 11.39 21.45
CA GLU A 241 -8.89 11.26 20.42
C GLU A 241 -9.96 12.35 20.54
N ALA A 242 -10.37 12.69 21.76
CA ALA A 242 -11.41 13.69 22.01
C ALA A 242 -10.96 15.10 21.62
N VAL A 243 -9.72 15.46 21.97
CA VAL A 243 -9.12 16.77 21.66
C VAL A 243 -8.89 16.89 20.15
N ILE A 244 -8.37 15.85 19.52
CA ILE A 244 -8.17 15.79 18.06
C ILE A 244 -9.52 15.91 17.35
N ALA A 245 -10.54 15.15 17.77
CA ALA A 245 -11.88 15.20 17.18
C ALA A 245 -12.54 16.57 17.32
N ALA A 246 -12.40 17.24 18.47
CA ALA A 246 -12.93 18.58 18.68
C ALA A 246 -12.28 19.60 17.73
N ARG A 247 -10.94 19.59 17.63
CA ARG A 247 -10.19 20.44 16.71
C ARG A 247 -10.54 20.17 15.25
N TYR A 248 -10.61 18.89 14.87
CA TYR A 248 -10.98 18.48 13.52
C TYR A 248 -12.37 18.97 13.14
N ARG A 249 -13.37 18.83 14.02
CA ARG A 249 -14.72 19.37 13.78
C ARG A 249 -14.71 20.89 13.58
N GLN A 250 -13.90 21.62 14.35
CA GLN A 250 -13.78 23.06 14.19
C GLN A 250 -13.20 23.45 12.83
N VAL A 251 -12.11 22.79 12.42
CA VAL A 251 -11.49 23.01 11.09
C VAL A 251 -12.48 22.67 9.98
N LYS A 252 -13.20 21.54 10.08
CA LYS A 252 -14.24 21.19 9.10
C LYS A 252 -15.30 22.28 8.98
N LYS A 253 -15.82 22.79 10.10
CA LYS A 253 -16.81 23.87 10.07
C LYS A 253 -16.29 25.12 9.35
N GLN A 254 -15.04 25.52 9.63
CA GLN A 254 -14.41 26.67 8.98
C GLN A 254 -14.27 26.49 7.47
N LEU A 255 -13.82 25.31 7.02
CA LEU A 255 -13.68 24.99 5.60
C LEU A 255 -15.03 25.01 4.88
N TYR A 256 -16.06 24.38 5.45
CA TYR A 256 -17.38 24.33 4.81
C TYR A 256 -18.17 25.63 4.92
N SER A 257 -17.86 26.51 5.87
CA SER A 257 -18.44 27.86 5.91
C SER A 257 -17.81 28.82 4.89
N ALA A 258 -16.65 28.46 4.34
CA ALA A 258 -15.92 29.27 3.35
C ALA A 258 -16.19 28.83 1.90
N LEU A 259 -16.98 27.77 1.70
CA LEU A 259 -17.48 27.27 0.42
C LEU A 259 -18.88 27.83 0.16
#